data_AF-J9F934-F1
#
_entry.id   AF-J9F934-F1
#
_cell.length_a   1.000
_cell.length_b   1.000
_cell.length_c   1.000
_cell.angle_alpha   90.00
_cell.angle_beta   90.00
_cell.angle_gamma   90.00
#
_symmetry.space_group_name_H-M   'P 1'
#
loop_
_entity.id
_entity.type
_entity.pdbx_description
1 polymer ?
#
loop_
_entity_poly.entity_id
_entity_poly.type
_entity_poly.pdbx_seq_one_letter_code
_entity_poly.pdbx_strand_id
1 'polypeptide(L)' 'VFVANSNKSKVVADIFLSNKEKLVEFLTNFHTDRTEDEQFNDEKAYHIKQIQDMKV' A
#
# COMPACT_ATOMS: atom_id res chain seq x y z
N VAL A 1 10.44 3.06 4.62
CA VAL A 1 9.94 3.34 6.01
C VAL A 1 8.47 3.80 6.05
N PHE A 2 7.71 3.78 4.96
CA PHE A 2 6.27 4.05 5.00
C PHE A 2 5.48 2.78 5.37
N VAL A 3 5.07 2.73 6.64
CA VAL A 3 3.96 1.96 7.22
C VAL A 3 4.07 0.42 7.36
N ALA A 4 5.26 -0.12 7.65
CA ALA A 4 5.43 -1.46 8.23
C ALA A 4 5.18 -1.49 9.76
N ASN A 5 4.06 -0.95 10.22
CA ASN A 5 3.58 -1.16 11.60
C ASN A 5 2.42 -2.15 11.56
N SER A 6 2.65 -3.33 12.13
CA SER A 6 1.71 -4.46 12.29
C SER A 6 0.64 -4.20 13.36
N ASN A 7 0.84 -3.21 14.25
CA ASN A 7 -0.16 -2.75 15.22
C ASN A 7 -0.84 -1.46 14.76
N LYS A 8 -1.62 -1.51 13.68
CA LYS A 8 -2.45 -0.35 13.30
C LYS A 8 -3.64 -0.25 14.27
N SER A 9 -3.87 0.95 14.81
CA SER A 9 -5.10 1.25 15.56
C SER A 9 -6.33 0.96 14.70
N LYS A 10 -7.44 0.54 15.32
CA LYS A 10 -8.71 0.25 14.64
C LYS A 10 -9.15 1.38 13.71
N VAL A 11 -9.06 2.63 14.17
CA VAL A 11 -9.42 3.82 13.37
C VAL A 11 -8.57 3.93 12.10
N VAL A 12 -7.28 3.62 12.22
CA VAL A 12 -6.36 3.66 11.08
C VAL A 12 -6.69 2.54 10.09
N ALA A 13 -6.95 1.33 10.58
CA ALA A 13 -7.39 0.20 9.75
C ALA A 13 -8.70 0.49 9.02
N ASP A 14 -9.68 1.11 9.68
CA ASP A 14 -10.96 1.50 9.09
C ASP A 14 -10.80 2.55 7.97
N ILE A 15 -9.87 3.50 8.14
CA ILE A 15 -9.51 4.47 7.09
C ILE A 15 -8.87 3.75 5.89
N PHE A 16 -7.95 2.82 6.14
CA PHE A 16 -7.33 2.03 5.08
C PHE A 16 -8.35 1.17 4.31
N LEU A 17 -9.26 0.50 5.02
CA LEU A 17 -10.35 -0.27 4.42
C LEU A 17 -11.29 0.59 3.59
N SER A 18 -11.73 1.73 4.14
CA SER A 18 -12.64 2.66 3.45
C SER A 18 -12.04 3.29 2.19
N ASN A 19 -10.70 3.38 2.12
CA ASN A 19 -9.98 3.97 0.98
C ASN A 19 -9.20 2.91 0.17
N LYS A 20 -9.45 1.62 0.41
CA LYS A 20 -8.66 0.51 -0.14
C LYS A 20 -8.49 0.61 -1.66
N GLU A 21 -9.58 0.81 -2.39
CA GLU A 21 -9.55 0.90 -3.86
C GLU A 21 -8.73 2.10 -4.33
N LYS A 22 -8.97 3.29 -3.76
CA LYS A 22 -8.23 4.51 -4.10
C LYS A 22 -6.74 4.41 -3.78
N LEU A 23 -6.38 3.73 -2.70
CA LEU A 23 -4.99 3.52 -2.31
C LEU A 23 -4.28 2.54 -3.26
N VAL A 24 -4.95 1.48 -3.68
CA VAL A 24 -4.42 0.55 -4.70
C VAL A 24 -4.24 1.26 -6.03
N GLU A 25 -5.22 2.05 -6.47
CA GLU A 25 -5.14 2.83 -7.71
C GLU A 25 -4.00 3.87 -7.66
N PHE A 26 -3.92 4.62 -6.56
CA PHE A 26 -2.85 5.59 -6.34
C PHE A 26 -1.48 4.91 -6.39
N LEU A 27 -1.30 3.85 -5.61
CA LEU A 27 -0.02 3.14 -5.56
C LEU A 27 0.31 2.52 -6.90
N THR A 28 -0.63 1.95 -7.64
CA THR A 28 -0.35 1.39 -8.99
C THR A 28 0.29 2.44 -9.90
N ASN A 29 -0.24 3.66 -9.89
CA ASN A 29 0.20 4.77 -10.74
C ASN A 29 1.36 5.60 -10.14
N PHE A 30 1.82 5.28 -8.93
CA PHE A 30 2.84 6.06 -8.23
C PHE A 30 4.25 5.77 -8.79
N HIS A 31 4.96 6.80 -9.27
CA HIS A 31 6.34 6.70 -9.78
C HIS A 31 6.58 5.52 -10.74
N THR A 32 5.71 5.36 -11.73
CA THR A 32 5.84 4.30 -12.76
C THR A 32 7.02 4.52 -13.69
N ASP A 33 7.59 5.72 -13.71
CA ASP A 33 8.81 6.11 -14.42
C ASP A 33 10.10 5.63 -13.73
N ARG A 34 10.02 5.21 -12.46
CA ARG A 34 11.18 4.76 -11.67
C ARG A 34 11.47 3.26 -11.88
N THR A 35 11.83 2.88 -13.10
CA THR A 35 12.04 1.47 -13.48
C THR A 35 13.38 0.87 -13.05
N GLU A 36 14.39 1.70 -12.78
CA GLU A 36 15.75 1.24 -12.40
C GLU A 36 15.90 0.92 -10.91
N ASP A 37 14.90 1.26 -10.10
CA ASP A 37 14.91 1.04 -8.65
C ASP A 37 14.06 -0.19 -8.29
N GLU A 38 14.67 -1.36 -8.43
CA GLU A 38 14.02 -2.66 -8.19
C GLU A 38 13.49 -2.76 -6.75
N GLN A 39 14.27 -2.32 -5.76
CA GLN A 39 13.86 -2.31 -4.35
C GLN A 39 12.57 -1.49 -4.15
N PHE A 40 12.50 -0.29 -4.72
CA PHE A 40 11.30 0.54 -4.63
C PHE A 40 10.09 -0.15 -5.26
N ASN A 41 10.27 -0.77 -6.43
CA ASN A 41 9.18 -1.45 -7.15
C ASN A 41 8.69 -2.69 -6.39
N ASP A 42 9.57 -3.44 -5.76
CA ASP A 42 9.23 -4.58 -4.90
C ASP A 42 8.49 -4.15 -3.63
N GLU A 43 8.97 -3.11 -2.94
CA GLU A 43 8.28 -2.54 -1.76
C GLU A 43 6.88 -2.03 -2.13
N LYS A 44 6.76 -1.34 -3.28
CA LYS A 44 5.50 -0.85 -3.82
C LYS A 44 4.53 -2.00 -4.10
N ALA A 45 4.97 -3.05 -4.79
CA ALA A 45 4.16 -4.23 -5.09
C ALA A 45 3.73 -4.96 -3.80
N TYR A 46 4.65 -5.09 -2.83
CA TYR A 46 4.35 -5.66 -1.52
C TYR A 46 3.25 -4.88 -0.79
N HIS A 47 3.34 -3.55 -0.76
CA HIS A 47 2.32 -2.71 -0.10
C HIS A 47 0.96 -2.79 -0.79
N ILE A 48 0.91 -2.80 -2.13
CA ILE A 48 -0.33 -2.98 -2.88
C ILE A 48 -0.99 -4.30 -2.50
N LYS A 49 -0.22 -5.39 -2.50
CA LYS A 49 -0.71 -6.72 -2.11
C LYS A 49 -1.24 -6.74 -0.69
N GLN A 50 -0.52 -6.15 0.27
CA GLN A 50 -0.98 -6.06 1.66
C GLN A 50 -2.32 -5.33 1.79
N ILE A 51 -2.51 -4.22 1.08
CA ILE A 51 -3.78 -3.46 1.08
C ILE A 51 -4.89 -4.29 0.41
N GLN A 52 -4.60 -4.98 -0.70
CA GLN A 52 -5.56 -5.87 -1.37
C GLN A 52 -5.99 -7.06 -0.50
N ASP A 53 -5.08 -7.60 0.29
CA ASP A 53 -5.33 -8.73 1.19
C ASP A 53 -5.96 -8.31 2.54
N MET A 54 -6.08 -7.00 2.84
CA MET A 54 -6.84 -6.53 4.01
C MET A 54 -8.29 -6.98 3.90
N LYS A 55 -8.71 -7.82 4.86
CA LYS A 55 -10.08 -8.28 5.05
C LYS A 55 -10.69 -7.57 6.26
N VAL A 56 -12.01 -7.38 6.20
CA VAL A 56 -12.84 -6.97 7.34
C VAL A 56 -12.87 -8.09 8.38
#